data_AF-A0A7C0W8C5-F1
#
_entry.id   AF-A0A7C0W8C5-F1
#
_cell.length_a   1.000
_cell.length_b   1.000
_cell.length_c   1.000
_cell.angle_alpha   90.00
_cell.angle_beta   90.00
_cell.angle_gamma   90.00
#
_symmetry.space_group_name_H-M   'P 1'
#
loop_
_entity.id
_entity.type
_entity.pdbx_description
1 polymer ?
#
loop_
_entity_poly.entity_id
_entity_poly.type
_entity_poly.pdbx_seq_one_letter_code
_entity_poly.pdbx_strand_id
1 'polypeptide(L)'
;KTLEKAVQLEPDHISTYELTVESGTLLYDHIEKGRLQGPEEEKIIEMYNHTIDFLTAKGFVHYEISNFSMPGYFCRHNLNYWDRGEYYGAGLGAHSFINGKRSYNTGDLEHYIQSLSKNELPVEGSEVITADKALLETFFLGLRKTEGINLEKLSASYGEDIQKVYEKQIRELQRAGLIETYSSSRGFGTSRVTSSGNNRMRLTRQGILLSNEVFIRFM
;
A
#
# COMPACT_ATOMS: atom_id res chain seq x y z
N LYS A 1 25.61 -6.91 0.88
CA LYS A 1 26.35 -5.62 1.07
C LYS A 1 25.45 -4.47 1.52
N THR A 2 24.48 -3.98 0.73
CA THR A 2 23.66 -2.81 1.15
C THR A 2 22.77 -3.12 2.35
N LEU A 3 21.99 -4.21 2.32
CA LEU A 3 21.13 -4.61 3.44
C LEU A 3 21.92 -4.88 4.73
N GLU A 4 23.08 -5.53 4.62
CA GLU A 4 23.98 -5.78 5.75
C GLU A 4 24.41 -4.47 6.42
N LYS A 5 24.84 -3.48 5.63
CA LYS A 5 25.21 -2.15 6.14
C LYS A 5 24.02 -1.41 6.73
N ALA A 6 22.84 -1.49 6.11
CA ALA A 6 21.63 -0.84 6.61
C ALA A 6 21.23 -1.40 7.98
N VAL A 7 21.24 -2.73 8.15
CA VAL A 7 20.92 -3.38 9.43
C VAL A 7 21.97 -3.09 10.50
N GLN A 8 23.25 -2.91 10.14
CA GLN A 8 24.31 -2.50 11.08
C GLN A 8 24.10 -1.11 11.68
N LEU A 9 23.26 -0.26 11.08
CA LEU A 9 22.85 1.02 11.65
C LEU A 9 21.73 0.88 12.69
N GLU A 10 21.26 -0.34 12.93
CA GLU A 10 20.20 -0.69 13.89
C GLU A 10 18.91 0.15 13.73
N PRO A 11 18.36 0.30 12.51
CA PRO A 11 17.13 1.06 12.32
C PRO A 11 15.92 0.29 12.85
N ASP A 12 14.96 1.01 13.41
CA ASP A 12 13.66 0.44 13.79
C ASP A 12 12.79 0.08 12.58
N HIS A 13 13.02 0.75 11.44
CA HIS A 13 12.19 0.66 10.24
C HIS A 13 13.03 0.82 8.97
N ILE A 14 12.74 0.00 7.96
CA ILE A 14 13.39 0.04 6.64
C ILE A 14 12.31 0.01 5.57
N SER A 15 12.34 1.02 4.69
CA SER A 15 11.60 1.03 3.43
C SER A 15 12.49 0.56 2.28
N THR A 16 11.94 -0.27 1.41
CA THR A 16 12.61 -0.76 0.19
C THR A 16 11.70 -0.57 -1.00
N TYR A 17 12.17 0.19 -1.98
CA TYR A 17 11.46 0.50 -3.21
C TYR A 17 12.19 -0.10 -4.40
N GLU A 18 11.42 -0.59 -5.36
CA GLU A 18 11.92 -0.79 -6.71
C GLU A 18 12.21 0.57 -7.34
N LEU A 19 13.29 0.65 -8.11
CA LEU A 19 13.68 1.88 -8.79
C LEU A 19 12.77 2.11 -9.99
N THR A 20 11.86 3.07 -9.88
CA THR A 20 11.10 3.59 -11.03
C THR A 20 11.93 4.65 -11.74
N VAL A 21 12.16 4.48 -13.05
CA VAL A 21 12.89 5.44 -13.87
C VAL A 21 11.91 6.45 -14.46
N GLU A 22 11.88 7.65 -13.88
CA GLU A 22 10.98 8.71 -14.32
C GLU A 22 11.49 9.42 -15.57
N SER A 23 10.57 9.65 -16.53
CA SER A 23 10.89 10.37 -17.77
C SER A 23 11.36 11.81 -17.49
N GLY A 24 12.32 12.29 -18.30
CA GLY A 24 12.92 13.61 -18.12
C GLY A 24 13.99 13.70 -17.01
N THR A 25 14.32 12.60 -16.33
CA THR A 25 15.46 12.53 -15.42
C THR A 25 16.77 12.23 -16.15
N LEU A 26 17.91 12.61 -15.56
CA LEU A 26 19.23 12.23 -16.09
C LEU A 26 19.38 10.70 -16.19
N LEU A 27 18.83 9.96 -15.22
CA LEU A 27 18.90 8.50 -15.21
C LEU A 27 18.15 7.90 -16.41
N TYR A 28 16.94 8.39 -16.70
CA TYR A 28 16.18 7.99 -17.88
C TYR A 28 16.98 8.23 -19.16
N ASP A 29 17.54 9.43 -19.30
CA ASP A 29 18.40 9.82 -20.41
C ASP A 29 19.61 8.90 -20.60
N HIS A 30 20.24 8.47 -19.50
CA HIS A 30 21.37 7.55 -19.55
C HIS A 30 20.96 6.14 -19.97
N ILE A 31 19.81 5.66 -19.51
CA ILE A 31 19.27 4.33 -19.86
C ILE A 31 18.83 4.31 -21.33
N GLU A 32 18.04 5.29 -21.77
CA GLU A 32 17.59 5.42 -23.17
C GLU A 32 18.75 5.49 -24.17
N LYS A 33 19.85 6.16 -23.78
CA LYS A 33 21.07 6.26 -24.60
C LYS A 33 22.00 5.05 -24.48
N GLY A 34 21.59 3.99 -23.78
CA GLY A 34 22.37 2.76 -23.56
C GLY A 34 23.66 2.96 -22.76
N ARG A 35 23.77 4.06 -22.00
CA ARG A 35 24.96 4.37 -21.17
C ARG A 35 24.92 3.66 -19.82
N LEU A 36 23.72 3.33 -19.35
CA LEU A 36 23.46 2.54 -18.16
C LEU A 36 22.39 1.50 -18.51
N GLN A 37 22.47 0.32 -17.88
CA GLN A 37 21.46 -0.72 -18.00
C GLN A 37 20.88 -0.98 -16.61
N GLY A 38 19.55 -1.03 -16.52
CA GLY A 38 18.86 -1.47 -15.31
C GLY A 38 19.06 -2.97 -15.07
N PRO A 39 18.76 -3.48 -13.88
CA PRO A 39 18.69 -4.93 -13.66
C PRO A 39 17.59 -5.54 -14.53
N GLU A 40 17.84 -6.76 -15.04
CA GLU A 40 16.81 -7.59 -15.66
C GLU A 40 15.71 -7.94 -14.64
N GLU A 41 14.49 -8.23 -15.11
CA GLU A 41 13.32 -8.49 -14.27
C GLU A 41 13.57 -9.64 -13.27
N GLU A 42 14.21 -10.73 -13.70
CA GLU A 42 14.56 -11.84 -12.83
C GLU A 42 15.46 -11.39 -11.68
N LYS A 43 16.35 -10.43 -11.93
CA LYS A 43 17.26 -9.91 -10.91
C LYS A 43 16.52 -9.03 -9.91
N ILE A 44 15.54 -8.25 -10.35
CA ILE A 44 14.67 -7.46 -9.47
C ILE A 44 13.90 -8.39 -8.53
N ILE A 45 13.32 -9.46 -9.06
CA ILE A 45 12.60 -10.47 -8.28
C ILE A 45 13.53 -11.16 -7.27
N GLU A 46 14.74 -11.54 -7.70
CA GLU A 46 15.75 -12.13 -6.81
C GLU A 46 16.11 -11.16 -5.66
N MET A 47 16.36 -9.89 -5.99
CA MET A 47 16.69 -8.85 -5.01
C MET A 47 15.57 -8.61 -4.01
N TYR A 48 14.32 -8.56 -4.47
CA TYR A 48 13.17 -8.36 -3.59
C TYR A 48 12.94 -9.56 -2.67
N ASN A 49 13.03 -10.78 -3.20
CA ASN A 49 12.93 -12.00 -2.39
C ASN A 49 14.07 -12.08 -1.37
N HIS A 50 15.31 -11.82 -1.79
CA HIS A 50 16.45 -11.77 -0.88
C HIS A 50 16.25 -10.72 0.22
N THR A 51 15.67 -9.57 -0.10
CA THR A 51 15.36 -8.50 0.87
C THR A 51 14.38 -8.99 1.94
N ILE A 52 13.28 -9.62 1.53
CA ILE A 52 12.28 -10.19 2.45
C ILE A 52 12.94 -11.19 3.39
N ASP A 53 13.67 -12.18 2.83
CA ASP A 53 14.26 -13.26 3.63
C ASP A 53 15.34 -12.73 4.56
N PHE A 54 16.20 -11.86 4.07
CA PHE A 54 17.29 -11.28 4.84
C PHE A 54 16.78 -10.44 6.01
N LEU A 55 15.85 -9.51 5.78
CA LEU A 55 15.33 -8.63 6.84
C LEU A 55 14.49 -9.42 7.85
N THR A 56 13.70 -10.38 7.39
CA THR A 56 12.92 -11.25 8.29
C THR A 56 13.83 -12.09 9.19
N ALA A 57 14.93 -12.64 8.63
CA ALA A 57 15.93 -13.36 9.41
C ALA A 57 16.68 -12.47 10.42
N LYS A 58 16.63 -11.15 10.26
CA LYS A 58 17.16 -10.16 11.21
C LYS A 58 16.13 -9.66 12.23
N GLY A 59 14.92 -10.20 12.22
CA GLY A 59 13.87 -9.88 13.18
C GLY A 59 12.92 -8.77 12.75
N PHE A 60 13.08 -8.22 11.55
CA PHE A 60 12.09 -7.30 10.99
C PHE A 60 10.82 -8.06 10.57
N VAL A 61 9.68 -7.41 10.69
CA VAL A 61 8.39 -7.87 10.20
C VAL A 61 8.07 -7.16 8.90
N HIS A 62 7.86 -7.92 7.83
CA HIS A 62 7.30 -7.41 6.57
C HIS A 62 5.80 -7.16 6.75
N TYR A 63 5.41 -5.92 7.02
CA TYR A 63 4.03 -5.59 7.40
C TYR A 63 3.21 -5.04 6.22
N GLU A 64 3.87 -4.54 5.18
CA GLU A 64 3.26 -4.14 3.92
C GLU A 64 4.31 -4.19 2.78
N ILE A 65 3.87 -4.12 1.52
CA ILE A 65 4.68 -4.40 0.30
C ILE A 65 6.12 -3.85 0.37
N SER A 66 6.32 -2.58 0.70
CA SER A 66 7.62 -1.91 0.62
C SER A 66 8.33 -1.73 1.98
N ASN A 67 7.71 -2.11 3.10
CA ASN A 67 8.18 -1.68 4.42
C ASN A 67 8.30 -2.83 5.41
N PHE A 68 9.39 -2.73 6.16
CA PHE A 68 9.82 -3.66 7.19
C PHE A 68 10.07 -2.86 8.46
N SER A 69 9.73 -3.43 9.63
CA SER A 69 10.10 -2.80 10.90
C SER A 69 10.36 -3.83 11.97
N MET A 70 11.06 -3.44 13.01
CA MET A 70 11.05 -4.17 14.27
C MET A 70 9.62 -4.23 14.83
N PRO A 71 9.25 -5.28 15.58
CA PRO A 71 7.94 -5.37 16.22
C PRO A 71 7.65 -4.12 17.06
N GLY A 72 6.48 -3.51 16.83
CA GLY A 72 6.07 -2.27 17.52
C GLY A 72 6.41 -0.96 16.79
N TYR A 73 7.19 -1.02 15.71
CA TYR A 73 7.63 0.16 14.95
C TYR A 73 6.97 0.28 13.57
N PHE A 74 5.76 -0.27 13.40
CA PHE A 74 5.02 -0.06 12.15
C PHE A 74 4.69 1.41 11.95
N CYS A 75 4.90 1.90 10.73
CA CYS A 75 4.57 3.27 10.39
C CYS A 75 3.05 3.47 10.47
N ARG A 76 2.60 4.19 11.49
CA ARG A 76 1.18 4.53 11.71
C ARG A 76 0.57 5.27 10.52
N HIS A 77 1.36 6.13 9.86
CA HIS A 77 0.90 6.89 8.71
C HIS A 77 0.61 5.99 7.50
N ASN A 78 1.53 5.07 7.18
CA ASN A 78 1.33 4.10 6.10
C ASN A 78 0.13 3.19 6.40
N LEU A 79 0.05 2.67 7.63
CA LEU A 79 -1.09 1.83 8.02
C LEU A 79 -2.42 2.59 7.92
N ASN A 80 -2.46 3.85 8.35
CA ASN A 80 -3.66 4.69 8.21
C ASN A 80 -4.08 4.84 6.74
N TYR A 81 -3.14 5.08 5.82
CA TYR A 81 -3.48 5.10 4.39
C TYR A 81 -3.98 3.75 3.88
N TRP A 82 -3.33 2.65 4.26
CA TRP A 82 -3.70 1.30 3.83
C TRP A 82 -5.05 0.84 4.41
N ASP A 83 -5.43 1.40 5.56
CA ASP A 83 -6.73 1.20 6.19
C ASP A 83 -7.80 2.19 5.72
N ARG A 84 -7.49 3.05 4.74
CA ARG A 84 -8.37 4.13 4.26
C ARG A 84 -8.85 5.02 5.41
N GLY A 85 -7.97 5.23 6.39
CA GLY A 85 -8.19 6.11 7.52
C GLY A 85 -8.11 7.57 7.12
N GLU A 86 -8.69 8.42 7.96
CA GLU A 86 -8.75 9.85 7.73
C GLU A 86 -7.40 10.54 8.00
N TYR A 87 -7.11 11.61 7.27
CA TYR A 87 -5.90 12.40 7.45
C TYR A 87 -6.05 13.82 6.92
N TYR A 88 -5.28 14.73 7.52
CA TYR A 88 -5.12 16.10 7.07
C TYR A 88 -3.77 16.27 6.38
N GLY A 89 -3.78 16.87 5.19
CA GLY A 89 -2.60 17.32 4.48
C GLY A 89 -2.39 18.81 4.66
N ALA A 90 -1.20 19.19 5.09
CA ALA A 90 -0.76 20.57 5.18
C ALA A 90 0.47 20.78 4.28
N GLY A 91 0.54 21.93 3.62
CA GLY A 91 1.61 22.26 2.69
C GLY A 91 1.14 22.32 1.23
N LEU A 92 2.04 22.80 0.38
CA LEU A 92 1.87 22.89 -1.07
C LEU A 92 1.59 21.50 -1.66
N GLY A 93 0.56 21.38 -2.50
CA GLY A 93 0.17 20.10 -3.13
C GLY A 93 -0.30 19.02 -2.15
N ALA A 94 -0.47 19.31 -0.86
CA ALA A 94 -0.83 18.31 0.13
C ALA A 94 -2.29 17.83 -0.04
N HIS A 95 -2.50 16.52 0.12
CA HIS A 95 -3.83 15.91 0.06
C HIS A 95 -4.40 15.66 1.46
N SER A 96 -5.72 15.81 1.60
CA SER A 96 -6.49 15.43 2.79
C SER A 96 -7.58 14.43 2.42
N PHE A 97 -7.97 13.59 3.37
CA PHE A 97 -9.12 12.70 3.24
C PHE A 97 -9.90 12.67 4.55
N ILE A 98 -11.09 13.31 4.56
CA ILE A 98 -11.94 13.49 5.75
C ILE A 98 -13.40 13.31 5.34
N ASN A 99 -14.18 12.57 6.13
CA ASN A 99 -15.62 12.34 5.92
C ASN A 99 -15.97 11.86 4.51
N GLY A 100 -15.14 10.96 3.94
CA GLY A 100 -15.34 10.45 2.58
C GLY A 100 -15.05 11.47 1.47
N LYS A 101 -14.46 12.63 1.79
CA LYS A 101 -14.07 13.65 0.82
C LYS A 101 -12.55 13.72 0.75
N ARG A 102 -12.01 13.61 -0.48
CA ARG A 102 -10.59 13.85 -0.77
C ARG A 102 -10.44 15.28 -1.30
N SER A 103 -9.50 16.04 -0.75
CA SER A 103 -9.17 17.38 -1.23
C SER A 103 -7.67 17.55 -1.37
N TYR A 104 -7.24 18.52 -2.16
CA TYR A 104 -5.82 18.83 -2.33
C TYR A 104 -5.59 20.34 -2.33
N ASN A 105 -4.48 20.72 -1.69
CA ASN A 105 -3.99 22.08 -1.75
C ASN A 105 -3.37 22.34 -3.13
N THR A 106 -3.33 23.61 -3.52
CA THR A 106 -2.73 23.98 -4.79
C THR A 106 -1.25 23.58 -4.88
N GLY A 107 -0.81 23.20 -6.08
CA GLY A 107 0.60 22.98 -6.39
C GLY A 107 1.36 24.27 -6.73
N ASP A 108 0.65 25.39 -6.93
CA ASP A 108 1.23 26.68 -7.24
C ASP A 108 1.66 27.41 -5.95
N LEU A 109 2.97 27.68 -5.84
CA LEU A 109 3.55 28.28 -4.63
C LEU A 109 3.03 29.71 -4.38
N GLU A 110 2.82 30.49 -5.43
CA GLU A 110 2.37 31.87 -5.30
C GLU A 110 0.91 31.90 -4.83
N HIS A 111 0.04 31.10 -5.46
CA HIS A 111 -1.34 30.94 -5.03
C HIS A 111 -1.41 30.47 -3.56
N TYR A 112 -0.63 29.45 -3.21
CA TYR A 112 -0.59 28.90 -1.85
C TYR A 112 -0.28 29.97 -0.80
N ILE A 113 0.78 30.77 -1.02
CA ILE A 113 1.17 31.85 -0.11
C ILE A 113 0.11 32.95 -0.06
N GLN A 114 -0.46 33.33 -1.20
CA GLN A 114 -1.49 34.36 -1.27
C GLN A 114 -2.76 33.97 -0.51
N SER A 115 -3.27 32.74 -0.66
CA SER A 115 -4.44 32.26 0.09
C SER A 115 -4.20 32.32 1.61
N LEU A 116 -3.05 31.82 2.07
CA LEU A 116 -2.73 31.82 3.49
C LEU A 116 -2.57 33.24 4.05
N SER A 117 -2.02 34.17 3.27
CA SER A 117 -1.90 35.59 3.69
C SER A 117 -3.25 36.27 3.92
N LYS A 118 -4.32 35.75 3.30
CA LYS A 118 -5.71 36.21 3.45
C LYS A 118 -6.50 35.39 4.49
N ASN A 119 -5.84 34.47 5.20
CA ASN A 119 -6.47 33.53 6.13
C ASN A 119 -7.49 32.59 5.44
N GLU A 120 -7.23 32.24 4.18
CA GLU A 120 -8.03 31.31 3.38
C GLU A 120 -7.29 29.97 3.24
N LEU A 121 -8.04 28.87 3.16
CA LEU A 121 -7.45 27.55 2.90
C LEU A 121 -7.04 27.44 1.42
N PRO A 122 -5.81 26.98 1.10
CA PRO A 122 -5.30 26.92 -0.26
C PRO A 122 -5.80 25.67 -1.03
N VAL A 123 -7.06 25.26 -0.79
CA VAL A 123 -7.67 24.07 -1.40
C VAL A 123 -8.02 24.36 -2.85
N GLU A 124 -7.37 23.69 -3.78
CA GLU A 124 -7.59 23.87 -5.23
C GLU A 124 -8.74 23.00 -5.75
N GLY A 125 -8.86 21.78 -5.22
CA GLY A 125 -9.89 20.85 -5.67
C GLY A 125 -10.29 19.82 -4.63
N SER A 126 -11.42 19.17 -4.88
CA SER A 126 -11.91 18.07 -4.06
C SER A 126 -12.86 17.14 -4.81
N GLU A 127 -12.92 15.88 -4.37
CA GLU A 127 -13.89 14.89 -4.80
C GLU A 127 -14.56 14.23 -3.59
N VAL A 128 -15.84 13.90 -3.72
CA VAL A 128 -16.55 13.03 -2.79
C VAL A 128 -16.41 11.59 -3.29
N ILE A 129 -15.96 10.70 -2.43
CA ILE A 129 -15.75 9.29 -2.76
C ILE A 129 -17.08 8.54 -2.62
N THR A 130 -17.57 7.97 -3.72
CA THR A 130 -18.78 7.14 -3.74
C THR A 130 -18.55 5.82 -2.99
N ALA A 131 -19.64 5.13 -2.63
CA ALA A 131 -19.55 3.81 -2.00
C ALA A 131 -18.76 2.82 -2.88
N ASP A 132 -19.05 2.77 -4.18
CA ASP A 132 -18.32 1.88 -5.10
C ASP A 132 -16.82 2.20 -5.14
N LYS A 133 -16.44 3.48 -5.28
CA LYS A 133 -15.02 3.89 -5.22
C LYS A 133 -14.39 3.53 -3.88
N ALA A 134 -15.09 3.72 -2.78
CA ALA A 134 -14.60 3.37 -1.45
C ALA A 134 -14.33 1.87 -1.32
N LEU A 135 -15.16 1.02 -1.94
CA LEU A 135 -14.98 -0.43 -1.95
C LEU A 135 -13.72 -0.80 -2.72
N LEU A 136 -13.57 -0.25 -3.93
CA LEU A 136 -12.38 -0.44 -4.78
C LEU A 136 -11.10 0.02 -4.06
N GLU A 137 -11.13 1.20 -3.44
CA GLU A 137 -10.02 1.72 -2.64
C GLU A 137 -9.67 0.78 -1.48
N THR A 138 -10.66 0.15 -0.85
CA THR A 138 -10.41 -0.78 0.27
C THR A 138 -9.65 -2.02 -0.20
N PHE A 139 -9.96 -2.55 -1.38
CA PHE A 139 -9.17 -3.64 -1.99
C PHE A 139 -7.77 -3.17 -2.36
N PHE A 140 -7.67 -2.06 -3.11
CA PHE A 140 -6.41 -1.52 -3.62
C PHE A 140 -5.43 -1.16 -2.49
N LEU A 141 -5.91 -0.50 -1.43
CA LEU A 141 -5.10 -0.06 -0.31
C LEU A 141 -4.83 -1.19 0.68
N GLY A 142 -5.87 -1.95 1.04
CA GLY A 142 -5.79 -2.94 2.10
C GLY A 142 -4.95 -4.17 1.74
N LEU A 143 -4.94 -4.58 0.47
CA LEU A 143 -4.12 -5.70 -0.01
C LEU A 143 -2.61 -5.38 -0.03
N ARG A 144 -2.22 -4.11 0.14
CA ARG A 144 -0.81 -3.73 0.31
C ARG A 144 -0.24 -4.23 1.63
N LYS A 145 -1.08 -4.47 2.64
CA LYS A 145 -0.65 -5.03 3.92
C LYS A 145 -0.46 -6.53 3.81
N THR A 146 0.55 -7.07 4.49
CA THR A 146 0.78 -8.54 4.50
C THR A 146 -0.30 -9.29 5.30
N GLU A 147 -1.06 -8.61 6.16
CA GLU A 147 -2.28 -9.17 6.75
C GLU A 147 -3.50 -9.11 5.80
N GLY A 148 -3.41 -8.33 4.72
CA GLY A 148 -4.46 -8.11 3.73
C GLY A 148 -5.74 -7.49 4.31
N ILE A 149 -6.88 -7.82 3.71
CA ILE A 149 -8.21 -7.30 4.06
C ILE A 149 -9.03 -8.28 4.89
N ASN A 150 -9.92 -7.77 5.74
CA ASN A 150 -10.93 -8.56 6.43
C ASN A 150 -12.24 -8.50 5.63
N LEU A 151 -12.61 -9.61 4.99
CA LEU A 151 -13.77 -9.73 4.12
C LEU A 151 -15.09 -9.62 4.91
N GLU A 152 -15.16 -10.14 6.14
CA GLU A 152 -16.37 -10.04 6.97
C GLU A 152 -16.65 -8.59 7.40
N LYS A 153 -15.61 -7.88 7.86
CA LYS A 153 -15.72 -6.45 8.20
C LYS A 153 -16.13 -5.63 6.97
N LEU A 154 -15.58 -5.98 5.81
CA LEU A 154 -15.93 -5.34 4.56
C LEU A 154 -17.40 -5.59 4.21
N SER A 155 -17.84 -6.85 4.21
CA SER A 155 -19.24 -7.22 3.99
C SER A 155 -20.22 -6.51 4.92
N ALA A 156 -19.90 -6.43 6.22
CA ALA A 156 -20.72 -5.72 7.19
C ALA A 156 -20.80 -4.21 6.92
N SER A 157 -19.72 -3.60 6.43
CA SER A 157 -19.67 -2.15 6.16
C SER A 157 -20.43 -1.76 4.90
N TYR A 158 -20.48 -2.65 3.90
CA TYR A 158 -21.13 -2.42 2.62
C TYR A 158 -22.54 -3.02 2.53
N GLY A 159 -22.94 -3.89 3.47
CA GLY A 159 -24.26 -4.51 3.49
C GLY A 159 -24.44 -5.64 2.48
N GLU A 160 -23.36 -6.12 1.88
CA GLU A 160 -23.35 -7.17 0.87
C GLU A 160 -22.31 -8.24 1.22
N ASP A 161 -22.53 -9.48 0.76
CA ASP A 161 -21.52 -10.54 0.90
C ASP A 161 -20.43 -10.36 -0.16
N ILE A 162 -19.38 -9.62 0.21
CA ILE A 162 -18.27 -9.27 -0.68
C ILE A 162 -17.53 -10.51 -1.20
N GLN A 163 -17.45 -11.57 -0.39
CA GLN A 163 -16.82 -12.81 -0.82
C GLN A 163 -17.62 -13.47 -1.95
N LYS A 164 -18.95 -13.36 -1.91
CA LYS A 164 -19.84 -13.82 -2.98
C LYS A 164 -19.80 -12.90 -4.20
N VAL A 165 -19.81 -11.58 -4.00
CA VAL A 165 -19.74 -10.59 -5.10
C VAL A 165 -18.49 -10.81 -5.95
N TYR A 166 -17.34 -11.02 -5.32
CA TYR A 166 -16.05 -11.22 -5.99
C TYR A 166 -15.61 -12.69 -6.06
N GLU A 167 -16.55 -13.64 -5.93
CA GLU A 167 -16.21 -15.08 -5.84
C GLU A 167 -15.37 -15.55 -7.03
N LYS A 168 -15.74 -15.12 -8.25
CA LYS A 168 -15.03 -15.48 -9.47
C LYS A 168 -13.59 -14.98 -9.45
N GLN A 169 -13.41 -13.69 -9.17
CA GLN A 169 -12.10 -13.02 -9.12
C GLN A 169 -11.21 -13.67 -8.07
N ILE A 170 -11.75 -13.90 -6.86
CA ILE A 170 -11.03 -14.53 -5.76
C ILE A 170 -10.58 -15.94 -6.18
N ARG A 171 -11.47 -16.76 -6.73
CA ARG A 171 -11.12 -18.13 -7.17
C ARG A 171 -10.06 -18.14 -8.26
N GLU A 172 -10.15 -17.23 -9.24
CA GLU A 172 -9.16 -17.12 -10.32
C GLU A 172 -7.78 -16.73 -9.78
N LEU A 173 -7.71 -15.73 -8.89
CA LEU A 173 -6.47 -15.28 -8.27
C LEU A 173 -5.86 -16.32 -7.33
N GLN A 174 -6.69 -17.08 -6.61
CA GLN A 174 -6.23 -18.21 -5.77
C GLN A 174 -5.65 -19.34 -6.63
N ARG A 175 -6.31 -19.70 -7.74
CA ARG A 175 -5.78 -20.71 -8.67
C ARG A 175 -4.45 -20.29 -9.30
N ALA A 176 -4.29 -18.98 -9.54
CA ALA A 176 -3.03 -18.41 -10.01
C ALA A 176 -1.96 -18.28 -8.90
N GLY A 177 -2.29 -18.63 -7.64
CA GLY A 177 -1.37 -18.54 -6.52
C GLY A 177 -1.04 -17.11 -6.09
N LEU A 178 -1.83 -16.11 -6.50
CA LEU A 178 -1.56 -14.68 -6.24
C LEU A 178 -2.19 -14.20 -4.93
N ILE A 179 -3.27 -14.82 -4.50
CA ILE A 179 -3.89 -14.51 -3.20
C ILE A 179 -4.16 -15.79 -2.43
N GLU A 180 -4.29 -15.64 -1.12
CA GLU A 180 -4.81 -16.69 -0.25
C GLU A 180 -5.86 -16.12 0.71
N THR A 181 -6.78 -16.98 1.14
CA THR A 181 -7.74 -16.65 2.18
C THR A 181 -7.47 -17.52 3.40
N TYR A 182 -7.60 -16.93 4.59
CA TYR A 182 -7.27 -17.58 5.85
C TYR A 182 -8.15 -17.05 6.98
N SER A 183 -8.34 -17.87 8.00
CA SER A 183 -8.99 -17.45 9.24
C SER A 183 -7.95 -16.79 10.15
N SER A 184 -8.22 -15.55 10.55
CA SER A 184 -7.49 -14.91 11.64
C SER A 184 -8.45 -14.28 12.63
N SER A 185 -8.21 -14.55 13.91
CA SER A 185 -8.87 -13.89 15.03
C SER A 185 -8.21 -12.57 15.44
N ARG A 186 -7.12 -12.18 14.76
CA ARG A 186 -6.32 -11.00 15.09
C ARG A 186 -6.02 -10.19 13.82
N GLY A 187 -6.35 -8.90 13.84
CA GLY A 187 -5.57 -7.90 13.09
C GLY A 187 -4.34 -7.53 13.91
N PHE A 188 -3.40 -6.77 13.36
CA PHE A 188 -2.35 -6.16 14.18
C PHE A 188 -2.99 -5.32 15.31
N GLY A 189 -3.01 -5.86 16.53
CA GLY A 189 -3.30 -5.09 17.75
C GLY A 189 -4.70 -5.15 18.38
N THR A 190 -5.67 -5.96 17.94
CA THR A 190 -6.95 -6.09 18.68
C THR A 190 -7.51 -7.51 18.74
N SER A 191 -8.17 -7.82 19.86
CA SER A 191 -8.61 -9.15 20.27
C SER A 191 -10.14 -9.26 20.25
N ARG A 192 -10.68 -10.14 19.40
CA ARG A 192 -11.74 -11.14 19.73
C ARG A 192 -12.22 -11.86 18.46
N VAL A 193 -12.44 -13.16 18.64
CA VAL A 193 -12.87 -14.18 17.66
C VAL A 193 -14.39 -14.12 17.48
N THR A 194 -14.88 -14.34 16.25
CA THR A 194 -16.09 -15.14 16.01
C THR A 194 -15.96 -15.96 14.71
N SER A 195 -16.33 -17.23 14.82
CA SER A 195 -16.82 -18.16 13.78
C SER A 195 -15.87 -18.67 12.68
N SER A 196 -16.04 -19.95 12.36
CA SER A 196 -15.30 -20.73 11.37
C SER A 196 -15.58 -20.26 9.93
N GLY A 197 -14.66 -19.47 9.39
CA GLY A 197 -14.63 -19.06 7.99
C GLY A 197 -13.30 -18.40 7.66
N ASN A 198 -12.85 -18.48 6.40
CA ASN A 198 -11.69 -17.71 5.95
C ASN A 198 -12.09 -16.24 5.85
N ASN A 199 -11.90 -15.49 6.94
CA ASN A 199 -12.38 -14.11 7.07
C ASN A 199 -11.41 -13.07 6.52
N ARG A 200 -10.18 -13.46 6.14
CA ARG A 200 -9.18 -12.57 5.56
C ARG A 200 -8.71 -13.04 4.20
N MET A 201 -8.28 -12.07 3.41
CA MET A 201 -7.67 -12.26 2.10
C MET A 201 -6.40 -11.42 2.00
N ARG A 202 -5.29 -12.01 1.56
CA ARG A 202 -4.01 -11.31 1.38
C ARG A 202 -3.31 -11.75 0.11
N LEU A 203 -2.34 -10.95 -0.33
CA LEU A 203 -1.40 -11.33 -1.37
C LEU A 203 -0.51 -12.47 -0.86
N THR A 204 -0.25 -13.45 -1.71
CA THR A 204 0.87 -14.38 -1.49
C THR A 204 2.18 -13.65 -1.79
N ARG A 205 3.32 -14.31 -1.56
CA ARG A 205 4.63 -13.77 -1.95
C ARG A 205 4.71 -13.47 -3.46
N GLN A 206 4.14 -14.34 -4.29
CA GLN A 206 4.01 -14.11 -5.73
C GLN A 206 3.00 -12.98 -6.03
N GLY A 207 1.90 -12.93 -5.29
CA GLY A 207 0.91 -11.87 -5.39
C GLY A 207 1.46 -10.47 -5.11
N ILE A 208 2.44 -10.35 -4.22
CA ILE A 208 3.09 -9.07 -3.93
C ILE A 208 3.86 -8.55 -5.16
N LEU A 209 4.60 -9.43 -5.84
CA LEU A 209 5.32 -9.10 -7.08
C LEU A 209 4.37 -8.63 -8.19
N LEU A 210 3.18 -9.25 -8.26
CA LEU A 210 2.15 -8.94 -9.25
C LEU A 210 0.98 -8.15 -8.64
N SER A 211 1.26 -7.33 -7.63
CA SER A 211 0.22 -6.69 -6.82
C SER A 211 -0.70 -5.78 -7.65
N ASN A 212 -0.15 -5.02 -8.60
CA ASN A 212 -0.94 -4.19 -9.51
C ASN A 212 -1.93 -5.02 -10.36
N GLU A 213 -1.48 -6.16 -10.88
CA GLU A 213 -2.34 -7.08 -11.64
C GLU A 213 -3.47 -7.65 -10.77
N VAL A 214 -3.19 -7.94 -9.50
CA VAL A 214 -4.22 -8.36 -8.55
C VAL A 214 -5.22 -7.25 -8.30
N PHE A 215 -4.77 -6.01 -8.10
CA PHE A 215 -5.65 -4.89 -7.77
C PHE A 215 -6.63 -4.58 -8.90
N ILE A 216 -6.16 -4.61 -10.16
CA ILE A 216 -6.99 -4.36 -11.35
C ILE A 216 -8.16 -5.34 -11.45
N ARG A 217 -8.05 -6.55 -10.90
CA ARG A 217 -9.12 -7.55 -10.96
C ARG A 217 -10.33 -7.22 -10.10
N PHE A 218 -10.18 -6.30 -9.15
CA PHE A 218 -11.28 -5.85 -8.30
C PHE A 218 -11.90 -4.53 -8.77
N MET A 219 -11.26 -3.81 -9.69
CA MET A 219 -11.75 -2.58 -10.34
C MET A 219 -12.73 -2.89 -11.48
#